data_AF-A0A955TR40-F1
#
_entry.id   AF-A0A955TR40-F1
#
_cell.length_a   1.000
_cell.length_b   1.000
_cell.length_c   1.000
_cell.angle_alpha   90.00
_cell.angle_beta   90.00
_cell.angle_gamma   90.00
#
_symmetry.space_group_name_H-M   'P 1'
#
loop_
_entity.id
_entity.type
_entity.pdbx_description
1 polymer ?
#
loop_
_entity_poly.entity_id
_entity_poly.type
_entity_poly.pdbx_seq_one_letter_code
_entity_poly.pdbx_strand_id
1 'polypeptide(L)'
;MASSLFQIRFFLVILWAGLGLAGCASLSGLFGSFGAETKCREMLPWAQRFEQEFSLQAAWRSGGQGHAVMANLYRHEVFEPVFGFPYEKAQEEKINDIARDVLPYCFGEKPGVEPALAQKLRLLKKLFDEGFPFDDGLSYLVTVRLKNEAWRQQALSEIPDVPATTEGFLLLEHKYLHDGEREVEYLWPSARQAYLTAVHARQASMAAFLVPWTIPDPDRVPASENGLQTLKEVEPYLAALDNSRERSHQDLAGKYHIRKREIVGGLIQERITALQAIPNTQEGFQLSQAWLAEFERRFLAYGDWAEVQQARLMFLNKRDAIFAANRREIYERFASLGVGNPARRKEQQLIAETFPLPSDYQLAFYREFRANYHKTGDSVVLDLLDKSKRAVVDYYKAISGFAKDMLYGRPE
;
A
#
# COMPACT_ATOMS: atom_id res chain seq x y z
N MET A 1 -60.14 -48.00 11.29
CA MET A 1 -61.60 -47.82 11.11
C MET A 1 -62.05 -46.93 12.25
N ALA A 2 -62.51 -45.71 11.97
CA ALA A 2 -63.95 -45.38 11.87
C ALA A 2 -64.66 -45.70 13.20
N SER A 3 -65.01 -44.73 14.06
CA SER A 3 -66.17 -43.82 13.93
C SER A 3 -67.03 -43.98 15.22
N SER A 4 -67.87 -43.06 15.71
CA SER A 4 -68.15 -41.64 15.37
C SER A 4 -69.26 -41.06 16.27
N LEU A 5 -69.20 -39.77 16.64
CA LEU A 5 -70.35 -38.88 16.96
C LEU A 5 -71.21 -39.30 18.19
N PHE A 6 -72.24 -38.59 18.72
CA PHE A 6 -73.01 -37.34 18.46
C PHE A 6 -73.70 -36.96 19.83
N GLN A 7 -74.30 -35.81 20.20
CA GLN A 7 -74.42 -34.40 19.75
C GLN A 7 -75.30 -33.64 20.82
N ILE A 8 -75.98 -32.53 20.47
CA ILE A 8 -77.21 -31.95 21.12
C ILE A 8 -77.03 -31.25 22.50
N ARG A 9 -77.51 -30.01 22.76
CA ARG A 9 -78.14 -28.95 21.92
C ARG A 9 -78.10 -27.54 22.59
N PHE A 10 -78.04 -26.51 21.73
CA PHE A 10 -78.78 -25.21 21.75
C PHE A 10 -79.32 -24.59 23.06
N PHE A 11 -79.10 -23.27 23.23
CA PHE A 11 -80.14 -22.25 23.00
C PHE A 11 -79.51 -20.86 22.65
N LEU A 12 -80.33 -19.91 22.16
CA LEU A 12 -79.93 -18.64 21.54
C LEU A 12 -81.07 -17.58 21.66
N VAL A 13 -80.80 -16.31 21.32
CA VAL A 13 -81.74 -15.14 21.17
C VAL A 13 -81.97 -14.32 22.46
N ILE A 14 -82.13 -12.98 22.51
CA ILE A 14 -81.53 -11.75 21.86
C ILE A 14 -82.42 -10.51 22.23
N LEU A 15 -81.90 -9.27 22.11
CA LEU A 15 -82.52 -7.93 22.38
C LEU A 15 -82.71 -7.58 23.88
N TRP A 16 -82.62 -6.33 24.35
CA TRP A 16 -82.37 -4.98 23.74
C TRP A 16 -80.98 -4.45 24.18
N ALA A 17 -80.17 -3.71 23.41
CA ALA A 17 -80.36 -2.49 22.60
C ALA A 17 -80.38 -1.18 23.42
N GLY A 18 -79.24 -0.45 23.45
CA GLY A 18 -79.05 0.81 24.19
C GLY A 18 -77.72 1.53 23.88
N LEU A 19 -77.76 2.42 22.88
CA LEU A 19 -76.78 3.46 22.47
C LEU A 19 -75.49 3.66 23.31
N GLY A 20 -74.31 3.50 22.66
CA GLY A 20 -73.00 3.83 23.25
C GLY A 20 -71.86 3.87 22.23
N LEU A 21 -71.80 4.90 21.39
CA LEU A 21 -70.75 5.08 20.37
C LEU A 21 -69.43 5.65 20.97
N ALA A 22 -68.52 4.77 21.38
CA ALA A 22 -67.10 5.09 21.59
C ALA A 22 -66.23 3.83 21.59
N GLY A 23 -64.96 3.94 21.15
CA GLY A 23 -63.93 2.95 21.51
C GLY A 23 -63.58 1.85 20.49
N CYS A 24 -63.35 2.19 19.21
CA CYS A 24 -62.46 1.37 18.39
C CYS A 24 -61.00 1.51 18.90
N ALA A 25 -60.65 0.77 19.95
CA ALA A 25 -59.29 0.62 20.44
C ALA A 25 -58.77 -0.78 20.08
N SER A 26 -57.74 -0.85 19.23
CA SER A 26 -57.22 -2.11 18.71
C SER A 26 -56.46 -2.92 19.76
N LEU A 27 -56.86 -4.18 19.96
CA LEU A 27 -56.22 -5.13 20.90
C LEU A 27 -54.82 -5.64 20.45
N SER A 28 -54.18 -4.97 19.48
CA SER A 28 -52.82 -5.26 19.00
C SER A 28 -51.70 -4.80 19.96
N GLY A 29 -52.01 -3.97 20.95
CA GLY A 29 -50.99 -3.35 21.82
C GLY A 29 -50.33 -4.23 22.89
N LEU A 30 -50.70 -5.51 23.02
CA LEU A 30 -50.33 -6.35 24.18
C LEU A 30 -49.28 -7.45 23.93
N PHE A 31 -48.69 -7.52 22.73
CA PHE A 31 -47.59 -8.47 22.42
C PHE A 31 -46.22 -7.80 22.16
N GLY A 32 -46.09 -6.47 22.31
CA GLY A 32 -44.90 -5.73 21.89
C GLY A 32 -43.72 -5.68 22.87
N SER A 33 -43.93 -5.86 24.17
CA SER A 33 -42.92 -5.46 25.19
C SER A 33 -41.84 -6.50 25.52
N PHE A 34 -42.05 -7.79 25.25
CA PHE A 34 -41.06 -8.84 25.53
C PHE A 34 -39.88 -8.90 24.53
N GLY A 35 -39.94 -8.13 23.43
CA GLY A 35 -38.95 -8.19 22.34
C GLY A 35 -37.84 -7.14 22.39
N ALA A 36 -38.15 -5.89 22.76
CA ALA A 36 -37.24 -4.76 22.53
C ALA A 36 -36.04 -4.75 23.49
N GLU A 37 -36.27 -4.92 24.80
CA GLU A 37 -35.21 -4.80 25.81
C GLU A 37 -34.15 -5.91 25.70
N THR A 38 -34.56 -7.14 25.42
CA THR A 38 -33.67 -8.28 25.16
C THR A 38 -32.78 -7.99 23.95
N LYS A 39 -33.38 -7.55 22.84
CA LYS A 39 -32.65 -7.18 21.62
C LYS A 39 -31.65 -6.05 21.85
N CYS A 40 -31.96 -5.05 22.68
CA CYS A 40 -30.98 -4.02 23.04
C CYS A 40 -29.78 -4.56 23.82
N ARG A 41 -29.96 -5.61 24.63
CA ARG A 41 -28.84 -6.28 25.32
C ARG A 41 -28.03 -7.14 24.34
N GLU A 42 -28.67 -7.78 23.37
CA GLU A 42 -28.02 -8.60 22.31
C GLU A 42 -27.28 -7.75 21.26
N MET A 43 -27.74 -6.52 21.02
CA MET A 43 -27.02 -5.52 20.21
C MET A 43 -25.65 -5.13 20.80
N LEU A 44 -25.43 -5.26 22.11
CA LEU A 44 -24.16 -4.85 22.72
C LEU A 44 -23.00 -5.80 22.35
N PRO A 45 -23.10 -7.14 22.50
CA PRO A 45 -22.12 -8.08 21.93
C PRO A 45 -21.91 -7.93 20.41
N TRP A 46 -22.98 -7.68 19.66
CA TRP A 46 -22.93 -7.46 18.21
C TRP A 46 -22.00 -6.30 17.85
N ALA A 47 -22.20 -5.14 18.49
CA ALA A 47 -21.39 -3.95 18.27
C ALA A 47 -20.00 -4.02 18.94
N GLN A 48 -19.85 -4.77 20.05
CA GLN A 48 -18.53 -5.02 20.64
C GLN A 48 -17.62 -5.85 19.72
N ARG A 49 -18.17 -6.78 18.92
CA ARG A 49 -17.34 -7.48 17.92
C ARG A 49 -16.85 -6.54 16.83
N PHE A 50 -17.62 -5.51 16.48
CA PHE A 50 -17.15 -4.46 15.58
C PHE A 50 -15.96 -3.68 16.18
N GLU A 51 -16.05 -3.23 17.43
CA GLU A 51 -14.96 -2.48 18.09
C GLU A 51 -13.66 -3.30 18.25
N GLN A 52 -13.75 -4.64 18.29
CA GLN A 52 -12.60 -5.55 18.33
C GLN A 52 -11.87 -5.70 16.98
N GLU A 53 -12.56 -5.44 15.87
CA GLU A 53 -12.08 -5.73 14.51
C GLU A 53 -11.76 -4.45 13.72
N PHE A 54 -12.54 -3.38 13.95
CA PHE A 54 -12.39 -2.10 13.29
C PHE A 54 -12.26 -0.99 14.33
N SER A 55 -11.23 -0.15 14.20
CA SER A 55 -11.24 1.12 14.94
C SER A 55 -12.31 2.03 14.35
N LEU A 56 -13.20 2.55 15.21
CA LEU A 56 -14.30 3.44 14.82
C LEU A 56 -13.82 4.61 13.93
N GLN A 57 -12.63 5.16 14.17
CA GLN A 57 -12.09 6.27 13.36
C GLN A 57 -11.58 5.86 11.97
N ALA A 58 -11.20 4.59 11.74
CA ALA A 58 -10.75 4.12 10.42
C ALA A 58 -11.94 3.80 9.51
N ALA A 59 -12.91 3.06 10.04
CA ALA A 59 -14.14 2.67 9.33
C ALA A 59 -14.87 3.85 8.68
N TRP A 60 -14.89 5.00 9.36
CA TRP A 60 -15.56 6.22 8.88
C TRP A 60 -14.73 7.13 7.96
N ARG A 61 -13.46 6.80 7.67
CA ARG A 61 -12.55 7.68 6.90
C ARG A 61 -12.23 7.21 5.48
N SER A 62 -12.68 6.04 5.07
CA SER A 62 -12.45 5.53 3.71
C SER A 62 -13.71 4.92 3.11
N GLY A 63 -14.11 5.40 1.92
CA GLY A 63 -15.37 5.01 1.26
C GLY A 63 -15.46 3.54 0.83
N GLY A 64 -14.32 2.82 0.81
CA GLY A 64 -14.30 1.36 0.62
C GLY A 64 -14.64 0.59 1.90
N GLN A 65 -14.04 0.96 3.04
CA GLN A 65 -14.19 0.18 4.28
C GLN A 65 -15.61 0.19 4.84
N GLY A 66 -16.40 1.24 4.61
CA GLY A 66 -17.82 1.26 5.00
C GLY A 66 -18.60 0.05 4.45
N HIS A 67 -18.40 -0.31 3.19
CA HIS A 67 -19.06 -1.46 2.58
C HIS A 67 -18.60 -2.80 3.20
N ALA A 68 -17.30 -2.96 3.45
CA ALA A 68 -16.73 -4.13 4.13
C ALA A 68 -17.24 -4.28 5.57
N VAL A 69 -17.38 -3.16 6.30
CA VAL A 69 -17.95 -3.09 7.64
C VAL A 69 -19.40 -3.59 7.65
N MET A 70 -20.25 -3.03 6.78
CA MET A 70 -21.66 -3.39 6.75
C MET A 70 -21.87 -4.85 6.29
N ALA A 71 -21.13 -5.31 5.28
CA ALA A 71 -21.18 -6.69 4.81
C ALA A 71 -20.87 -7.74 5.90
N ASN A 72 -20.04 -7.39 6.89
CA ASN A 72 -19.68 -8.28 8.00
C ASN A 72 -20.59 -8.13 9.24
N LEU A 73 -21.25 -6.99 9.40
CA LEU A 73 -22.22 -6.75 10.49
C LEU A 73 -23.56 -7.46 10.26
N TYR A 74 -24.08 -7.44 9.04
CA TYR A 74 -25.44 -7.94 8.72
C TYR A 74 -25.47 -9.40 8.23
N ARG A 75 -24.34 -10.12 8.24
CA ARG A 75 -24.28 -11.55 7.89
C ARG A 75 -25.04 -12.43 8.89
N HIS A 76 -25.59 -13.55 8.41
CA HIS A 76 -26.43 -14.48 9.20
C HIS A 76 -25.79 -14.89 10.54
N GLU A 77 -24.52 -15.27 10.55
CA GLU A 77 -23.81 -15.81 11.73
C GLU A 77 -23.59 -14.77 12.85
N VAL A 78 -24.01 -13.53 12.63
CA VAL A 78 -23.85 -12.38 13.54
C VAL A 78 -25.17 -11.61 13.73
N PHE A 79 -25.99 -11.49 12.68
CA PHE A 79 -27.31 -10.82 12.73
C PHE A 79 -28.42 -11.74 13.24
N GLU A 80 -28.46 -13.01 12.80
CA GLU A 80 -29.52 -13.96 13.18
C GLU A 80 -29.52 -14.27 14.70
N PRO A 81 -28.37 -14.44 15.39
CA PRO A 81 -28.33 -14.57 16.85
C PRO A 81 -28.87 -13.37 17.64
N VAL A 82 -29.01 -12.19 17.02
CA VAL A 82 -29.45 -10.94 17.66
C VAL A 82 -30.93 -10.63 17.39
N PHE A 83 -31.46 -11.08 16.24
CA PHE A 83 -32.81 -10.73 15.81
C PHE A 83 -33.75 -11.91 15.59
N GLY A 84 -33.23 -13.14 15.53
CA GLY A 84 -33.95 -14.40 15.37
C GLY A 84 -34.33 -14.76 13.94
N PHE A 85 -33.74 -14.10 12.94
CA PHE A 85 -33.95 -14.35 11.51
C PHE A 85 -32.82 -13.75 10.65
N PRO A 86 -32.62 -14.22 9.40
CA PRO A 86 -31.56 -13.74 8.50
C PRO A 86 -31.82 -12.34 7.90
N TYR A 87 -30.75 -11.59 7.56
CA TYR A 87 -30.87 -10.32 6.81
C TYR A 87 -31.10 -10.61 5.32
N GLU A 88 -32.36 -10.75 4.93
CA GLU A 88 -32.79 -11.12 3.57
C GLU A 88 -34.02 -10.32 3.14
N LYS A 89 -34.22 -10.20 1.82
CA LYS A 89 -35.41 -9.55 1.24
C LYS A 89 -36.73 -10.19 1.69
N ALA A 90 -36.72 -11.50 1.96
CA ALA A 90 -37.85 -12.22 2.52
C ALA A 90 -38.21 -11.82 3.97
N GLN A 91 -37.38 -11.02 4.64
CA GLN A 91 -37.59 -10.51 6.00
C GLN A 91 -37.67 -8.97 6.05
N GLU A 92 -37.75 -8.28 4.90
CA GLU A 92 -37.73 -6.82 4.75
C GLU A 92 -38.65 -6.07 5.74
N GLU A 93 -39.90 -6.52 5.90
CA GLU A 93 -40.86 -5.94 6.84
C GLU A 93 -40.34 -5.97 8.30
N LYS A 94 -39.78 -7.10 8.73
CA LYS A 94 -39.24 -7.28 10.09
C LYS A 94 -37.96 -6.47 10.31
N ILE A 95 -37.14 -6.29 9.27
CA ILE A 95 -35.94 -5.44 9.29
C ILE A 95 -36.38 -3.98 9.49
N ASN A 96 -37.34 -3.52 8.69
CA ASN A 96 -37.89 -2.16 8.78
C ASN A 96 -38.63 -1.91 10.11
N ASP A 97 -39.23 -2.93 10.73
CA ASP A 97 -39.82 -2.83 12.08
C ASP A 97 -38.76 -2.69 13.19
N ILE A 98 -37.62 -3.40 13.10
CA ILE A 98 -36.51 -3.20 14.05
C ILE A 98 -35.95 -1.77 13.92
N ALA A 99 -35.87 -1.23 12.70
CA ALA A 99 -35.47 0.16 12.46
C ALA A 99 -36.43 1.16 13.13
N ARG A 100 -37.74 0.93 13.04
CA ARG A 100 -38.79 1.81 13.55
C ARG A 100 -38.96 1.73 15.06
N ASP A 101 -38.87 0.51 15.62
CA ASP A 101 -39.33 0.25 16.97
C ASP A 101 -38.27 -0.18 17.97
N VAL A 102 -37.28 -0.98 17.56
CA VAL A 102 -36.22 -1.46 18.45
C VAL A 102 -35.08 -0.45 18.53
N LEU A 103 -34.56 0.05 17.40
CA LEU A 103 -33.41 0.98 17.42
C LEU A 103 -33.65 2.26 18.25
N PRO A 104 -34.77 3.01 18.11
CA PRO A 104 -35.01 4.21 18.91
C PRO A 104 -35.20 3.89 20.41
N TYR A 105 -35.67 2.68 20.73
CA TYR A 105 -35.71 2.20 22.11
C TYR A 105 -34.29 1.96 22.64
N CYS A 106 -33.46 1.22 21.92
CA CYS A 106 -32.08 0.91 22.31
C CYS A 106 -31.16 2.14 22.42
N PHE A 107 -31.37 3.17 21.60
CA PHE A 107 -30.68 4.45 21.72
C PHE A 107 -31.29 5.40 22.78
N GLY A 108 -32.29 4.94 23.56
CA GLY A 108 -32.92 5.73 24.62
C GLY A 108 -33.66 6.98 24.11
N GLU A 109 -34.17 6.93 22.89
CA GLU A 109 -35.07 7.94 22.30
C GLU A 109 -36.52 7.66 22.71
N LYS A 110 -36.84 6.39 23.03
CA LYS A 110 -38.05 5.97 23.75
C LYS A 110 -37.71 5.63 25.23
N PRO A 111 -38.62 5.87 26.19
CA PRO A 111 -38.37 5.56 27.61
C PRO A 111 -38.41 4.04 27.86
N GLY A 112 -37.48 3.54 28.69
CA GLY A 112 -37.49 2.16 29.21
C GLY A 112 -36.11 1.47 29.28
N VAL A 113 -35.13 1.91 28.48
CA VAL A 113 -33.78 1.31 28.46
C VAL A 113 -32.88 1.87 29.57
N GLU A 114 -32.03 0.99 30.13
CA GLU A 114 -30.99 1.34 31.11
C GLU A 114 -30.06 2.46 30.56
N PRO A 115 -29.87 3.59 31.28
CA PRO A 115 -29.07 4.72 30.78
C PRO A 115 -27.64 4.35 30.35
N ALA A 116 -26.97 3.42 31.04
CA ALA A 116 -25.61 2.99 30.71
C ALA A 116 -25.55 2.12 29.44
N LEU A 117 -26.59 1.33 29.15
CA LEU A 117 -26.72 0.58 27.91
C LEU A 117 -27.02 1.54 26.74
N ALA A 118 -27.99 2.43 26.92
CA ALA A 118 -28.32 3.45 25.93
C ALA A 118 -27.12 4.37 25.60
N GLN A 119 -26.32 4.76 26.59
CA GLN A 119 -25.11 5.55 26.36
C GLN A 119 -24.07 4.82 25.51
N LYS A 120 -23.85 3.52 25.73
CA LYS A 120 -22.93 2.70 24.91
C LYS A 120 -23.45 2.56 23.48
N LEU A 121 -24.73 2.19 23.32
CA LEU A 121 -25.33 2.02 22.00
C LEU A 121 -25.42 3.35 21.22
N ARG A 122 -25.57 4.51 21.89
CA ARG A 122 -25.49 5.84 21.26
C ARG A 122 -24.14 6.14 20.59
N LEU A 123 -23.02 5.68 21.17
CA LEU A 123 -21.70 5.83 20.54
C LEU A 123 -21.58 5.02 19.23
N LEU A 124 -22.38 3.96 19.13
CA LEU A 124 -22.40 3.00 18.04
C LEU A 124 -23.56 3.26 17.05
N LYS A 125 -24.49 4.16 17.38
CA LYS A 125 -25.69 4.52 16.60
C LYS A 125 -25.42 4.75 15.11
N LYS A 126 -24.31 5.41 14.77
CA LYS A 126 -23.91 5.69 13.38
C LYS A 126 -23.75 4.43 12.52
N LEU A 127 -23.33 3.29 13.11
CA LEU A 127 -23.20 2.00 12.41
C LEU A 127 -24.56 1.44 11.95
N PHE A 128 -25.65 1.88 12.57
CA PHE A 128 -27.01 1.43 12.29
C PHE A 128 -27.76 2.47 11.45
N ASP A 129 -27.56 3.77 11.71
CA ASP A 129 -28.16 4.87 10.94
C ASP A 129 -27.85 4.81 9.43
N GLU A 130 -26.68 4.29 9.02
CA GLU A 130 -26.25 4.27 7.62
C GLU A 130 -26.62 2.99 6.83
N GLY A 131 -27.37 2.04 7.41
CA GLY A 131 -27.78 0.85 6.65
C GLY A 131 -28.70 -0.15 7.34
N PHE A 132 -29.52 0.28 8.31
CA PHE A 132 -30.55 -0.60 8.87
C PHE A 132 -31.81 -0.85 7.99
N PRO A 133 -32.34 0.06 7.15
CA PRO A 133 -33.42 -0.33 6.23
C PRO A 133 -32.93 -1.45 5.29
N PHE A 134 -33.85 -2.24 4.74
CA PHE A 134 -33.45 -3.24 3.74
C PHE A 134 -32.93 -2.55 2.48
N ASP A 135 -31.66 -2.78 2.12
CA ASP A 135 -31.03 -2.25 0.93
C ASP A 135 -30.50 -3.39 0.04
N ASP A 136 -30.86 -3.36 -1.24
CA ASP A 136 -30.45 -4.39 -2.21
C ASP A 136 -28.92 -4.42 -2.41
N GLY A 137 -28.23 -3.28 -2.25
CA GLY A 137 -26.77 -3.19 -2.29
C GLY A 137 -26.11 -3.83 -1.06
N LEU A 138 -26.63 -3.60 0.15
CA LEU A 138 -26.16 -4.27 1.36
C LEU A 138 -26.44 -5.78 1.31
N SER A 139 -27.60 -6.20 0.83
CA SER A 139 -27.91 -7.63 0.63
C SER A 139 -26.98 -8.29 -0.40
N TYR A 140 -26.64 -7.58 -1.48
CA TYR A 140 -25.59 -8.00 -2.42
C TYR A 140 -24.21 -8.11 -1.75
N LEU A 141 -23.81 -7.13 -0.94
CA LEU A 141 -22.52 -7.13 -0.23
C LEU A 141 -22.40 -8.28 0.78
N VAL A 142 -23.45 -8.60 1.54
CA VAL A 142 -23.49 -9.79 2.41
C VAL A 142 -23.34 -11.07 1.58
N THR A 143 -24.00 -11.14 0.41
CA THR A 143 -23.89 -12.29 -0.52
C THR A 143 -22.48 -12.44 -1.09
N VAL A 144 -21.79 -11.34 -1.43
CA VAL A 144 -20.37 -11.35 -1.82
C VAL A 144 -19.52 -11.85 -0.64
N ARG A 145 -19.66 -11.25 0.55
CA ARG A 145 -18.92 -11.61 1.76
C ARG A 145 -18.98 -13.11 2.09
N LEU A 146 -20.12 -13.77 1.84
CA LEU A 146 -20.27 -15.23 2.02
C LEU A 146 -19.47 -16.05 1.00
N LYS A 147 -19.46 -15.65 -0.28
CA LYS A 147 -18.64 -16.29 -1.32
C LYS A 147 -17.16 -16.13 -1.02
N ASN A 148 -16.75 -14.93 -0.62
CA ASN A 148 -15.37 -14.58 -0.30
C ASN A 148 -14.86 -15.33 0.95
N GLU A 149 -15.72 -15.59 1.94
CA GLU A 149 -15.40 -16.48 3.06
C GLU A 149 -15.23 -17.94 2.61
N ALA A 150 -16.16 -18.47 1.79
CA ALA A 150 -16.05 -19.83 1.26
C ALA A 150 -14.77 -20.02 0.42
N TRP A 151 -14.45 -19.03 -0.43
CA TRP A 151 -13.20 -18.96 -1.17
C TRP A 151 -11.98 -18.94 -0.25
N ARG A 152 -11.98 -18.13 0.83
CA ARG A 152 -10.89 -18.07 1.80
C ARG A 152 -10.65 -19.43 2.48
N GLN A 153 -11.71 -20.14 2.84
CA GLN A 153 -11.62 -21.47 3.46
C GLN A 153 -11.05 -22.50 2.47
N GLN A 154 -11.53 -22.49 1.21
CA GLN A 154 -10.96 -23.33 0.14
C GLN A 154 -9.47 -23.00 -0.09
N ALA A 155 -9.12 -21.73 -0.29
CA ALA A 155 -7.75 -21.29 -0.52
C ALA A 155 -6.82 -21.67 0.66
N LEU A 156 -7.29 -21.57 1.92
CA LEU A 156 -6.53 -22.05 3.08
C LEU A 156 -6.31 -23.56 3.13
N SER A 157 -7.18 -24.36 2.49
CA SER A 157 -6.93 -25.79 2.29
C SER A 157 -5.99 -26.08 1.10
N GLU A 158 -5.96 -25.22 0.07
CA GLU A 158 -5.09 -25.39 -1.10
C GLU A 158 -3.65 -24.90 -0.87
N ILE A 159 -3.44 -23.83 -0.09
CA ILE A 159 -2.12 -23.19 0.15
C ILE A 159 -1.03 -24.17 0.67
N PRO A 160 -1.30 -25.08 1.63
CA PRO A 160 -0.30 -26.05 2.11
C PRO A 160 0.22 -27.00 1.03
N ASP A 161 -0.63 -27.34 0.05
CA ASP A 161 -0.34 -28.32 -1.00
C ASP A 161 0.31 -27.71 -2.25
N VAL A 162 0.40 -26.37 -2.34
CA VAL A 162 1.14 -25.69 -3.42
C VAL A 162 2.61 -26.15 -3.39
N PRO A 163 3.15 -26.73 -4.48
CA PRO A 163 4.46 -27.39 -4.45
C PRO A 163 5.62 -26.38 -4.35
N ALA A 164 6.70 -26.78 -3.67
CA ALA A 164 7.91 -25.97 -3.47
C ALA A 164 8.78 -25.88 -4.75
N THR A 165 8.23 -25.26 -5.80
CA THR A 165 8.84 -25.00 -7.11
C THR A 165 8.72 -23.53 -7.46
N THR A 166 9.45 -23.06 -8.48
CA THR A 166 9.36 -21.67 -8.96
C THR A 166 7.94 -21.33 -9.45
N GLU A 167 7.29 -22.26 -10.14
CA GLU A 167 5.91 -22.14 -10.62
C GLU A 167 4.92 -22.07 -9.45
N GLY A 168 5.14 -22.88 -8.41
CA GLY A 168 4.35 -22.81 -7.18
C GLY A 168 4.55 -21.50 -6.40
N PHE A 169 5.76 -20.93 -6.42
CA PHE A 169 6.04 -19.63 -5.79
C PHE A 169 5.32 -18.49 -6.52
N LEU A 170 5.38 -18.47 -7.85
CA LEU A 170 4.63 -17.53 -8.69
C LEU A 170 3.10 -17.71 -8.54
N LEU A 171 2.62 -18.95 -8.32
CA LEU A 171 1.22 -19.22 -8.02
C LEU A 171 0.80 -18.60 -6.67
N LEU A 172 1.64 -18.64 -5.64
CA LEU A 172 1.40 -17.93 -4.37
C LEU A 172 1.38 -16.42 -4.57
N GLU A 173 2.35 -15.87 -5.31
CA GLU A 173 2.47 -14.43 -5.55
C GLU A 173 1.28 -13.86 -6.34
N HIS A 174 0.84 -14.54 -7.41
CA HIS A 174 -0.27 -14.06 -8.24
C HIS A 174 -1.66 -14.48 -7.72
N LYS A 175 -1.97 -15.79 -7.64
CA LYS A 175 -3.33 -16.26 -7.30
C LYS A 175 -3.70 -15.98 -5.84
N TYR A 176 -2.77 -16.23 -4.90
CA TYR A 176 -3.10 -16.24 -3.47
C TYR A 176 -2.71 -14.94 -2.75
N LEU A 177 -1.70 -14.20 -3.22
CA LEU A 177 -1.36 -12.89 -2.67
C LEU A 177 -2.06 -11.76 -3.45
N HIS A 178 -1.71 -11.54 -4.72
CA HIS A 178 -2.24 -10.39 -5.49
C HIS A 178 -3.76 -10.45 -5.72
N ASP A 179 -4.26 -11.52 -6.35
CA ASP A 179 -5.71 -11.68 -6.55
C ASP A 179 -6.40 -11.98 -5.21
N GLY A 180 -5.79 -12.83 -4.38
CA GLY A 180 -6.33 -13.24 -3.09
C GLY A 180 -6.56 -12.11 -2.09
N GLU A 181 -5.72 -11.07 -2.08
CA GLU A 181 -5.93 -9.88 -1.24
C GLU A 181 -7.24 -9.15 -1.55
N ARG A 182 -7.64 -9.15 -2.82
CA ARG A 182 -8.90 -8.54 -3.29
C ARG A 182 -10.09 -9.40 -2.90
N GLU A 183 -9.96 -10.73 -3.08
CA GLU A 183 -10.99 -11.68 -2.63
C GLU A 183 -11.21 -11.62 -1.11
N VAL A 184 -10.20 -11.36 -0.28
CA VAL A 184 -10.40 -11.20 1.17
C VAL A 184 -10.69 -9.77 1.65
N GLU A 185 -10.86 -8.78 0.76
CA GLU A 185 -11.09 -7.38 1.16
C GLU A 185 -12.39 -7.20 1.95
N TYR A 186 -13.48 -7.85 1.53
CA TYR A 186 -14.80 -7.77 2.18
C TYR A 186 -14.95 -8.65 3.43
N LEU A 187 -13.85 -9.15 4.02
CA LEU A 187 -13.86 -9.98 5.23
C LEU A 187 -13.42 -9.17 6.46
N TRP A 188 -13.67 -9.71 7.65
CA TRP A 188 -13.15 -9.13 8.89
C TRP A 188 -11.63 -8.94 8.82
N PRO A 189 -11.07 -7.83 9.32
CA PRO A 189 -9.63 -7.59 9.32
C PRO A 189 -8.82 -8.74 9.96
N SER A 190 -9.31 -9.38 11.02
CA SER A 190 -8.67 -10.58 11.57
C SER A 190 -8.65 -11.77 10.60
N ALA A 191 -9.71 -11.97 9.83
CA ALA A 191 -9.83 -13.06 8.84
C ALA A 191 -8.95 -12.82 7.61
N ARG A 192 -8.88 -11.57 7.10
CA ARG A 192 -7.91 -11.15 6.08
C ARG A 192 -6.48 -11.31 6.59
N GLN A 193 -6.17 -10.83 7.79
CA GLN A 193 -4.83 -10.95 8.36
C GLN A 193 -4.40 -12.41 8.55
N ALA A 194 -5.31 -13.28 9.02
CA ALA A 194 -5.05 -14.72 9.15
C ALA A 194 -4.78 -15.38 7.79
N TYR A 195 -5.51 -15.00 6.75
CA TYR A 195 -5.27 -15.46 5.38
C TYR A 195 -3.88 -15.07 4.87
N LEU A 196 -3.54 -13.78 4.91
CA LEU A 196 -2.26 -13.28 4.40
C LEU A 196 -1.07 -13.81 5.22
N THR A 197 -1.24 -14.01 6.53
CA THR A 197 -0.22 -14.69 7.36
C THR A 197 0.02 -16.13 6.91
N ALA A 198 -1.00 -16.87 6.46
CA ALA A 198 -0.82 -18.22 5.91
C ALA A 198 -0.12 -18.21 4.54
N VAL A 199 -0.51 -17.30 3.64
CA VAL A 199 0.13 -17.13 2.31
C VAL A 199 1.61 -16.79 2.48
N HIS A 200 1.95 -15.76 3.26
CA HIS A 200 3.35 -15.37 3.48
C HIS A 200 4.16 -16.44 4.23
N ALA A 201 3.58 -17.16 5.19
CA ALA A 201 4.27 -18.26 5.86
C ALA A 201 4.64 -19.39 4.87
N ARG A 202 3.72 -19.74 3.96
CA ARG A 202 4.00 -20.71 2.89
C ARG A 202 5.05 -20.18 1.91
N GLN A 203 4.93 -18.92 1.50
CA GLN A 203 5.86 -18.24 0.59
C GLN A 203 7.29 -18.22 1.18
N ALA A 204 7.46 -17.85 2.45
CA ALA A 204 8.75 -17.86 3.15
C ALA A 204 9.33 -19.28 3.28
N SER A 205 8.49 -20.28 3.62
CA SER A 205 8.90 -21.68 3.68
C SER A 205 9.37 -22.22 2.32
N MET A 206 8.69 -21.84 1.23
CA MET A 206 9.08 -22.21 -0.13
C MET A 206 10.33 -21.46 -0.61
N ALA A 207 10.49 -20.19 -0.26
CA ALA A 207 11.74 -19.47 -0.49
C ALA A 207 12.93 -20.12 0.23
N ALA A 208 12.74 -20.58 1.48
CA ALA A 208 13.79 -21.23 2.27
C ALA A 208 14.22 -22.58 1.69
N PHE A 209 13.34 -23.25 0.95
CA PHE A 209 13.65 -24.42 0.15
C PHE A 209 14.33 -24.03 -1.19
N LEU A 210 13.74 -23.11 -1.96
CA LEU A 210 14.17 -22.78 -3.32
C LEU A 210 15.53 -22.08 -3.37
N VAL A 211 15.86 -21.21 -2.40
CA VAL A 211 17.11 -20.45 -2.40
C VAL A 211 18.35 -21.37 -2.38
N PRO A 212 18.50 -22.32 -1.43
CA PRO A 212 19.60 -23.29 -1.45
C PRO A 212 19.61 -24.26 -2.65
N TRP A 213 18.48 -24.50 -3.31
CA TRP A 213 18.45 -25.29 -4.56
C TRP A 213 18.93 -24.49 -5.77
N THR A 214 18.65 -23.18 -5.81
CA THR A 214 19.05 -22.28 -6.90
C THR A 214 20.53 -21.89 -6.78
N ILE A 215 20.96 -21.48 -5.58
CA ILE A 215 22.35 -21.18 -5.24
C ILE A 215 22.66 -21.86 -3.90
N PRO A 216 23.38 -22.99 -3.85
CA PRO A 216 23.64 -23.69 -2.59
C PRO A 216 24.56 -22.95 -1.61
N ASP A 217 25.41 -22.07 -2.12
CA ASP A 217 26.50 -21.44 -1.37
C ASP A 217 26.82 -20.05 -1.97
N PRO A 218 26.37 -18.92 -1.38
CA PRO A 218 26.60 -17.59 -1.92
C PRO A 218 28.08 -17.19 -1.93
N ASP A 219 28.89 -17.73 -1.01
CA ASP A 219 30.30 -17.34 -0.86
C ASP A 219 31.14 -17.82 -2.07
N ARG A 220 30.67 -18.86 -2.77
CA ARG A 220 31.24 -19.34 -4.04
C ARG A 220 30.89 -18.49 -5.25
N VAL A 221 29.87 -17.63 -5.17
CA VAL A 221 29.49 -16.76 -6.30
C VAL A 221 30.63 -15.76 -6.55
N PRO A 222 31.20 -15.67 -7.77
CA PRO A 222 32.41 -14.90 -8.02
C PRO A 222 32.15 -13.39 -7.98
N ALA A 223 33.04 -12.63 -7.34
CA ALA A 223 32.96 -11.17 -7.26
C ALA A 223 33.15 -10.51 -8.64
N SER A 224 32.04 -10.34 -9.36
CA SER A 224 31.97 -9.97 -10.78
C SER A 224 30.54 -9.60 -11.17
N GLU A 225 30.34 -8.92 -12.32
CA GLU A 225 29.00 -8.70 -12.87
C GLU A 225 28.24 -10.01 -13.13
N ASN A 226 28.94 -11.08 -13.54
CA ASN A 226 28.31 -12.39 -13.75
C ASN A 226 27.79 -12.98 -12.44
N GLY A 227 28.54 -12.82 -11.33
CA GLY A 227 28.09 -13.21 -10.00
C GLY A 227 26.91 -12.39 -9.50
N LEU A 228 26.84 -11.08 -9.79
CA LEU A 228 25.63 -10.30 -9.55
C LEU A 228 24.45 -10.78 -10.38
N GLN A 229 24.66 -11.21 -11.63
CA GLN A 229 23.60 -11.76 -12.46
C GLN A 229 23.09 -13.10 -11.91
N THR A 230 23.96 -13.98 -11.41
CA THR A 230 23.55 -15.20 -10.69
C THR A 230 22.76 -14.87 -9.43
N LEU A 231 23.19 -13.90 -8.60
CA LEU A 231 22.45 -13.52 -7.38
C LEU A 231 21.04 -12.97 -7.64
N LYS A 232 20.70 -12.54 -8.86
CA LYS A 232 19.31 -12.16 -9.22
C LYS A 232 18.37 -13.35 -9.31
N GLU A 233 18.89 -14.56 -9.56
CA GLU A 233 18.08 -15.79 -9.69
C GLU A 233 17.37 -16.17 -8.38
N VAL A 234 17.92 -15.72 -7.24
CA VAL A 234 17.29 -15.88 -5.91
C VAL A 234 16.56 -14.64 -5.40
N GLU A 235 16.72 -13.49 -6.06
CA GLU A 235 16.22 -12.19 -5.58
C GLU A 235 14.69 -12.14 -5.33
N PRO A 236 13.81 -12.76 -6.15
CA PRO A 236 12.37 -12.85 -5.87
C PRO A 236 12.05 -13.57 -4.55
N TYR A 237 12.87 -14.54 -4.15
CA TYR A 237 12.66 -15.33 -2.94
C TYR A 237 13.15 -14.61 -1.68
N LEU A 238 14.17 -13.75 -1.79
CA LEU A 238 14.76 -13.04 -0.64
C LEU A 238 13.73 -12.17 0.08
N ALA A 239 12.85 -11.47 -0.66
CA ALA A 239 11.81 -10.63 -0.07
C ALA A 239 10.83 -11.40 0.83
N ALA A 240 10.53 -12.67 0.52
CA ALA A 240 9.70 -13.52 1.37
C ALA A 240 10.44 -14.01 2.63
N LEU A 241 11.77 -14.18 2.56
CA LEU A 241 12.61 -14.54 3.69
C LEU A 241 12.86 -13.36 4.64
N ASP A 242 13.07 -12.15 4.12
CA ASP A 242 13.26 -10.93 4.91
C ASP A 242 12.00 -10.60 5.73
N ASN A 243 10.80 -10.78 5.15
CA ASN A 243 9.52 -10.60 5.83
C ASN A 243 9.09 -11.79 6.70
N SER A 244 9.89 -12.86 6.75
CA SER A 244 9.63 -14.02 7.62
C SER A 244 9.71 -13.63 9.11
N ARG A 245 8.91 -14.32 9.94
CA ARG A 245 9.05 -14.28 11.41
C ARG A 245 10.10 -15.26 11.94
N GLU A 246 10.55 -16.19 11.12
CA GLU A 246 11.57 -17.18 11.48
C GLU A 246 12.97 -16.61 11.24
N ARG A 247 13.78 -16.56 12.31
CA ARG A 247 15.15 -16.07 12.26
C ARG A 247 16.04 -16.87 11.29
N SER A 248 15.81 -18.17 11.14
CA SER A 248 16.47 -19.04 10.16
C SER A 248 16.33 -18.53 8.72
N HIS A 249 15.16 -17.97 8.36
CA HIS A 249 14.90 -17.40 7.04
C HIS A 249 15.60 -16.05 6.86
N GLN A 250 15.57 -15.20 7.89
CA GLN A 250 16.29 -13.91 7.90
C GLN A 250 17.83 -14.11 7.85
N ASP A 251 18.37 -15.03 8.65
CA ASP A 251 19.79 -15.40 8.66
C ASP A 251 20.22 -16.05 7.32
N LEU A 252 19.30 -16.69 6.58
CA LEU A 252 19.54 -17.20 5.22
C LEU A 252 19.61 -16.05 4.21
N ALA A 253 18.59 -15.18 4.15
CA ALA A 253 18.57 -14.04 3.23
C ALA A 253 19.73 -13.07 3.47
N GLY A 254 20.07 -12.84 4.74
CA GLY A 254 21.21 -12.01 5.15
C GLY A 254 22.53 -12.41 4.49
N LYS A 255 22.78 -13.71 4.25
CA LYS A 255 23.98 -14.17 3.53
C LYS A 255 24.02 -13.69 2.09
N TYR A 256 22.91 -13.79 1.36
CA TYR A 256 22.80 -13.31 -0.02
C TYR A 256 22.89 -11.78 -0.10
N HIS A 257 22.29 -11.07 0.85
CA HIS A 257 22.40 -9.60 0.94
C HIS A 257 23.82 -9.14 1.27
N ILE A 258 24.51 -9.80 2.20
CA ILE A 258 25.94 -9.57 2.49
C ILE A 258 26.77 -9.82 1.24
N ARG A 259 26.62 -10.98 0.59
CA ARG A 259 27.39 -11.32 -0.61
C ARG A 259 27.14 -10.34 -1.76
N LYS A 260 25.88 -9.99 -2.00
CA LYS A 260 25.49 -8.97 -2.99
C LYS A 260 26.17 -7.63 -2.68
N ARG A 261 26.26 -7.24 -1.41
CA ARG A 261 26.97 -6.03 -0.98
C ARG A 261 28.48 -6.11 -1.18
N GLU A 262 29.12 -7.23 -0.86
CA GLU A 262 30.56 -7.43 -1.12
C GLU A 262 30.90 -7.31 -2.61
N ILE A 263 30.12 -7.96 -3.47
CA ILE A 263 30.36 -7.94 -4.91
C ILE A 263 30.10 -6.55 -5.51
N VAL A 264 29.00 -5.88 -5.14
CA VAL A 264 28.73 -4.49 -5.56
C VAL A 264 29.82 -3.54 -5.06
N GLY A 265 30.23 -3.67 -3.79
CA GLY A 265 31.30 -2.85 -3.19
C GLY A 265 32.64 -3.02 -3.89
N GLY A 266 33.03 -4.25 -4.24
CA GLY A 266 34.23 -4.54 -5.03
C GLY A 266 34.19 -3.88 -6.41
N LEU A 267 33.07 -4.03 -7.14
CA LEU A 267 32.89 -3.42 -8.46
C LEU A 267 32.83 -1.88 -8.41
N ILE A 268 32.32 -1.29 -7.32
CA ILE A 268 32.39 0.16 -7.07
C ILE A 268 33.85 0.57 -6.84
N GLN A 269 34.61 -0.19 -6.05
CA GLN A 269 36.02 0.12 -5.76
C GLN A 269 36.91 0.01 -7.00
N GLU A 270 36.69 -0.96 -7.90
CA GLU A 270 37.33 -1.00 -9.22
C GLU A 270 37.08 0.29 -10.01
N ARG A 271 35.84 0.78 -10.00
CA ARG A 271 35.48 2.04 -10.68
C ARG A 271 36.08 3.26 -9.98
N ILE A 272 36.18 3.29 -8.67
CA ILE A 272 36.90 4.36 -7.94
C ILE A 272 38.38 4.38 -8.34
N THR A 273 39.04 3.22 -8.46
CA THR A 273 40.43 3.14 -8.94
C THR A 273 40.55 3.59 -10.39
N ALA A 274 39.62 3.19 -11.27
CA ALA A 274 39.57 3.67 -12.66
C ALA A 274 39.36 5.19 -12.76
N LEU A 275 38.53 5.78 -11.88
CA LEU A 275 38.32 7.23 -11.77
C LEU A 275 39.59 7.97 -11.35
N GLN A 276 40.31 7.44 -10.35
CA GLN A 276 41.56 8.03 -9.86
C GLN A 276 42.64 8.08 -10.96
N ALA A 277 42.72 7.02 -11.77
CA ALA A 277 43.68 6.88 -12.87
C ALA A 277 43.45 7.81 -14.08
N ILE A 278 42.30 8.48 -14.19
CA ILE A 278 42.03 9.46 -15.25
C ILE A 278 43.06 10.61 -15.15
N PRO A 279 43.71 11.05 -16.23
CA PRO A 279 44.67 12.16 -16.15
C PRO A 279 43.98 13.50 -15.85
N ASN A 280 44.66 14.41 -15.15
CA ASN A 280 44.18 15.78 -14.92
C ASN A 280 44.42 16.69 -16.16
N THR A 281 44.19 16.17 -17.36
CA THR A 281 44.39 16.83 -18.66
C THR A 281 43.06 17.08 -19.37
N GLN A 282 43.08 17.76 -20.51
CA GLN A 282 41.88 17.98 -21.34
C GLN A 282 41.19 16.66 -21.75
N GLU A 283 41.95 15.59 -22.01
CA GLU A 283 41.43 14.24 -22.28
C GLU A 283 40.61 13.70 -21.09
N GLY A 284 41.00 14.08 -19.87
CA GLY A 284 40.31 13.76 -18.63
C GLY A 284 38.85 14.23 -18.57
N PHE A 285 38.47 15.28 -19.31
CA PHE A 285 37.07 15.72 -19.38
C PHE A 285 36.17 14.67 -20.03
N GLN A 286 36.62 14.08 -21.15
CA GLN A 286 35.89 13.05 -21.88
C GLN A 286 35.92 11.72 -21.11
N LEU A 287 37.10 11.34 -20.58
CA LEU A 287 37.26 10.11 -19.79
C LEU A 287 36.41 10.15 -18.51
N SER A 288 36.34 11.28 -17.81
CA SER A 288 35.49 11.40 -16.60
C SER A 288 33.99 11.41 -16.93
N GLN A 289 33.59 12.01 -18.05
CA GLN A 289 32.20 11.97 -18.52
C GLN A 289 31.78 10.54 -18.91
N ALA A 290 32.62 9.82 -19.66
CA ALA A 290 32.41 8.40 -19.98
C ALA A 290 32.42 7.53 -18.71
N TRP A 291 33.26 7.86 -17.73
CA TRP A 291 33.27 7.16 -16.45
C TRP A 291 31.94 7.28 -15.71
N LEU A 292 31.35 8.49 -15.65
CA LEU A 292 30.08 8.72 -14.97
C LEU A 292 28.93 8.00 -15.65
N ALA A 293 28.84 8.09 -16.98
CA ALA A 293 27.78 7.43 -17.75
C ALA A 293 27.78 5.91 -17.50
N GLU A 294 28.95 5.28 -17.49
CA GLU A 294 29.11 3.85 -17.20
C GLU A 294 28.89 3.52 -15.72
N PHE A 295 29.26 4.40 -14.79
CA PHE A 295 29.02 4.22 -13.36
C PHE A 295 27.52 4.26 -13.03
N GLU A 296 26.79 5.28 -13.50
CA GLU A 296 25.34 5.36 -13.32
C GLU A 296 24.63 4.19 -14.00
N ARG A 297 25.02 3.80 -15.23
CA ARG A 297 24.47 2.62 -15.94
C ARG A 297 24.60 1.33 -15.13
N ARG A 298 25.71 1.13 -14.41
CA ARG A 298 25.97 -0.06 -13.59
C ARG A 298 25.31 -0.03 -12.21
N PHE A 299 25.29 1.13 -11.54
CA PHE A 299 24.97 1.22 -10.11
C PHE A 299 23.72 2.02 -9.74
N LEU A 300 22.90 2.47 -10.71
CA LEU A 300 21.64 3.18 -10.46
C LEU A 300 20.71 2.45 -9.46
N ALA A 301 20.60 1.13 -9.58
CA ALA A 301 19.79 0.27 -8.70
C ALA A 301 20.30 0.19 -7.24
N TYR A 302 21.52 0.68 -6.98
CA TYR A 302 22.13 0.78 -5.64
C TYR A 302 22.27 2.25 -5.22
N GLY A 303 21.48 3.15 -5.80
CA GLY A 303 21.61 4.60 -5.66
C GLY A 303 21.62 5.13 -4.23
N ASP A 304 20.95 4.45 -3.29
CA ASP A 304 20.88 4.83 -1.87
C ASP A 304 22.03 4.29 -1.01
N TRP A 305 22.96 3.51 -1.60
CA TRP A 305 24.08 2.94 -0.87
C TRP A 305 25.20 3.96 -0.65
N ALA A 306 25.82 3.93 0.52
CA ALA A 306 26.84 4.89 0.94
C ALA A 306 28.07 4.86 0.01
N GLU A 307 28.43 3.68 -0.49
CA GLU A 307 29.53 3.44 -1.42
C GLU A 307 29.28 4.11 -2.78
N VAL A 308 28.04 4.08 -3.28
CA VAL A 308 27.64 4.74 -4.53
C VAL A 308 27.65 6.25 -4.37
N GLN A 309 27.15 6.77 -3.25
CA GLN A 309 27.20 8.20 -2.94
C GLN A 309 28.64 8.71 -2.76
N GLN A 310 29.50 7.93 -2.09
CA GLN A 310 30.92 8.25 -1.94
C GLN A 310 31.66 8.25 -3.30
N ALA A 311 31.38 7.28 -4.17
CA ALA A 311 31.93 7.26 -5.53
C ALA A 311 31.50 8.50 -6.36
N ARG A 312 30.22 8.92 -6.26
CA ARG A 312 29.71 10.16 -6.86
C ARG A 312 30.43 11.40 -6.32
N LEU A 313 30.66 11.50 -5.00
CA LEU A 313 31.43 12.60 -4.40
C LEU A 313 32.90 12.60 -4.86
N MET A 314 33.54 11.43 -4.95
CA MET A 314 34.89 11.31 -5.49
C MET A 314 34.97 11.72 -6.97
N PHE A 315 33.93 11.45 -7.76
CA PHE A 315 33.82 11.92 -9.14
C PHE A 315 33.76 13.45 -9.23
N LEU A 316 32.96 14.11 -8.40
CA LEU A 316 32.91 15.58 -8.35
C LEU A 316 34.28 16.17 -8.02
N ASN A 317 34.96 15.64 -7.00
CA ASN A 317 36.30 16.08 -6.61
C ASN A 317 37.34 15.86 -7.72
N LYS A 318 37.29 14.71 -8.40
CA LYS A 318 38.17 14.41 -9.53
C LYS A 318 37.91 15.36 -10.71
N ARG A 319 36.65 15.66 -11.01
CA ARG A 319 36.26 16.54 -12.11
C ARG A 319 36.61 18.00 -11.84
N ASP A 320 36.43 18.49 -10.61
CA ASP A 320 36.93 19.80 -10.17
C ASP A 320 38.46 19.91 -10.34
N ALA A 321 39.21 18.86 -9.96
CA ALA A 321 40.67 18.83 -10.14
C ALA A 321 41.11 18.83 -11.62
N ILE A 322 40.37 18.18 -12.52
CA ILE A 322 40.62 18.25 -13.97
C ILE A 322 40.35 19.68 -14.47
N PHE A 323 39.24 20.31 -14.09
CA PHE A 323 38.96 21.70 -14.42
C PHE A 323 40.03 22.66 -13.89
N ALA A 324 40.45 22.51 -12.63
CA ALA A 324 41.44 23.36 -11.98
C ALA A 324 42.85 23.23 -12.61
N ALA A 325 43.22 22.05 -13.10
CA ALA A 325 44.48 21.83 -13.81
C ALA A 325 44.49 22.49 -15.20
N ASN A 326 43.37 22.42 -15.94
CA ASN A 326 43.24 23.00 -17.29
C ASN A 326 42.75 24.46 -17.26
N ARG A 327 42.67 25.08 -16.07
CA ARG A 327 42.24 26.45 -15.78
C ARG A 327 42.66 27.47 -16.83
N ARG A 328 43.97 27.57 -17.10
CA ARG A 328 44.54 28.60 -17.97
C ARG A 328 43.94 28.52 -19.38
N GLU A 329 43.94 27.34 -19.97
CA GLU A 329 43.45 27.10 -21.33
C GLU A 329 41.95 27.41 -21.43
N ILE A 330 41.16 27.08 -20.40
CA ILE A 330 39.73 27.41 -20.33
C ILE A 330 39.53 28.93 -20.37
N TYR A 331 40.21 29.69 -19.49
CA TYR A 331 40.10 31.16 -19.51
C TYR A 331 40.63 31.76 -20.83
N GLU A 332 41.68 31.21 -21.45
CA GLU A 332 42.19 31.66 -22.75
C GLU A 332 41.20 31.39 -23.91
N ARG A 333 40.60 30.18 -23.98
CA ARG A 333 39.51 29.86 -24.93
C ARG A 333 38.35 30.84 -24.77
N PHE A 334 37.90 31.09 -23.54
CA PHE A 334 36.82 32.02 -23.25
C PHE A 334 37.20 33.50 -23.50
N ALA A 335 38.47 33.89 -23.34
CA ALA A 335 38.96 35.22 -23.70
C ALA A 335 38.90 35.45 -25.22
N SER A 336 39.26 34.43 -26.03
CA SER A 336 39.34 34.54 -27.49
C SER A 336 38.03 34.96 -28.20
N LEU A 337 36.87 34.73 -27.59
CA LEU A 337 35.55 34.91 -28.24
C LEU A 337 35.17 36.35 -28.64
N GLY A 338 35.98 37.37 -28.32
CA GLY A 338 35.64 38.77 -28.55
C GLY A 338 34.51 39.30 -27.65
N VAL A 339 33.74 40.28 -28.12
CA VAL A 339 32.67 40.99 -27.39
C VAL A 339 31.47 41.22 -28.32
N GLY A 340 30.24 41.30 -27.77
CA GLY A 340 29.00 41.63 -28.51
C GLY A 340 28.09 40.44 -28.81
N ASN A 341 26.94 40.68 -29.45
CA ASN A 341 25.89 39.67 -29.65
C ASN A 341 26.36 38.37 -30.37
N PRO A 342 27.21 38.41 -31.42
CA PRO A 342 27.77 37.19 -32.02
C PRO A 342 28.70 36.42 -31.07
N ALA A 343 29.42 37.12 -30.18
CA ALA A 343 30.22 36.49 -29.13
C ALA A 343 29.33 35.81 -28.09
N ARG A 344 28.21 36.43 -27.70
CA ARG A 344 27.26 35.92 -26.68
C ARG A 344 26.68 34.53 -27.03
N ARG A 345 26.40 34.26 -28.31
CA ARG A 345 25.98 32.91 -28.76
C ARG A 345 27.12 31.89 -28.71
N LYS A 346 28.35 32.30 -29.05
CA LYS A 346 29.54 31.45 -28.94
C LYS A 346 29.92 31.19 -27.47
N GLU A 347 29.68 32.15 -26.58
CA GLU A 347 29.82 32.03 -25.12
C GLU A 347 28.82 31.00 -24.56
N GLN A 348 27.54 31.07 -24.95
CA GLN A 348 26.53 30.05 -24.62
C GLN A 348 26.98 28.64 -25.05
N GLN A 349 27.41 28.49 -26.30
CA GLN A 349 27.88 27.21 -26.83
C GLN A 349 29.13 26.71 -26.09
N LEU A 350 30.14 27.57 -25.89
CA LEU A 350 31.38 27.19 -25.20
C LEU A 350 31.14 26.83 -23.73
N ILE A 351 30.15 27.43 -23.04
CA ILE A 351 29.76 27.00 -21.69
C ILE A 351 29.18 25.59 -21.71
N ALA A 352 28.29 25.27 -22.66
CA ALA A 352 27.72 23.93 -22.79
C ALA A 352 28.77 22.88 -23.19
N GLU A 353 29.75 23.23 -24.03
CA GLU A 353 30.87 22.36 -24.40
C GLU A 353 31.88 22.15 -23.26
N THR A 354 32.11 23.18 -22.42
CA THR A 354 33.09 23.12 -21.32
C THR A 354 32.51 22.47 -20.07
N PHE A 355 31.24 22.72 -19.77
CA PHE A 355 30.54 22.24 -18.56
C PHE A 355 29.30 21.39 -18.94
N PRO A 356 29.47 20.26 -19.66
CA PRO A 356 28.36 19.52 -20.26
C PRO A 356 27.47 18.75 -19.27
N LEU A 357 27.84 18.64 -17.99
CA LEU A 357 27.06 17.89 -17.01
C LEU A 357 26.34 18.81 -16.01
N PRO A 358 25.09 18.49 -15.57
CA PRO A 358 24.38 19.24 -14.53
C PRO A 358 25.15 19.38 -13.20
N SER A 359 26.07 18.45 -12.92
CA SER A 359 27.00 18.50 -11.78
C SER A 359 28.03 19.62 -11.89
N ASP A 360 28.43 20.00 -13.11
CA ASP A 360 29.58 20.88 -13.33
C ASP A 360 29.31 22.29 -12.78
N TYR A 361 28.06 22.73 -12.87
CA TYR A 361 27.55 23.98 -12.29
C TYR A 361 27.64 24.06 -10.75
N GLN A 362 27.89 22.94 -10.07
CA GLN A 362 28.02 22.84 -8.62
C GLN A 362 29.49 22.86 -8.14
N LEU A 363 30.44 22.63 -9.05
CA LEU A 363 31.87 22.50 -8.74
C LEU A 363 32.45 23.80 -8.16
N ALA A 364 33.58 23.70 -7.46
CA ALA A 364 34.27 24.88 -6.91
C ALA A 364 34.88 25.72 -8.05
N PHE A 365 35.47 25.05 -9.04
CA PHE A 365 35.99 25.69 -10.25
C PHE A 365 34.91 26.46 -11.02
N TYR A 366 33.70 25.91 -11.23
CA TYR A 366 32.66 26.65 -11.95
C TYR A 366 32.21 27.90 -11.19
N ARG A 367 32.13 27.82 -9.86
CA ARG A 367 31.84 28.98 -8.99
C ARG A 367 32.93 30.04 -9.08
N GLU A 368 34.20 29.65 -9.11
CA GLU A 368 35.32 30.56 -9.33
C GLU A 368 35.30 31.18 -10.74
N PHE A 369 35.18 30.34 -11.78
CA PHE A 369 35.09 30.75 -13.18
C PHE A 369 33.98 31.78 -13.38
N ARG A 370 32.80 31.56 -12.79
CA ARG A 370 31.69 32.53 -12.83
C ARG A 370 32.01 33.87 -12.14
N ALA A 371 32.75 33.86 -11.03
CA ALA A 371 33.09 35.07 -10.28
C ALA A 371 34.20 35.90 -10.94
N ASN A 372 35.08 35.24 -11.70
CA ASN A 372 36.24 35.88 -12.33
C ASN A 372 36.04 36.16 -13.83
N TYR A 373 35.22 35.38 -14.54
CA TYR A 373 34.92 35.59 -15.96
C TYR A 373 33.86 36.67 -16.14
N HIS A 374 34.30 37.93 -16.15
CA HIS A 374 33.47 39.10 -16.40
C HIS A 374 33.97 39.88 -17.61
N LYS A 375 33.44 39.59 -18.80
CA LYS A 375 33.74 40.35 -20.03
C LYS A 375 32.99 41.68 -20.16
N THR A 376 31.81 41.78 -19.57
CA THR A 376 30.94 42.97 -19.50
C THR A 376 29.71 42.61 -18.63
N GLY A 377 28.88 43.58 -18.25
CA GLY A 377 27.71 43.36 -17.39
C GLY A 377 26.65 42.37 -17.92
N ASP A 378 26.69 42.03 -19.22
CA ASP A 378 25.72 41.17 -19.92
C ASP A 378 26.16 39.69 -20.08
N SER A 379 27.19 39.22 -19.37
CA SER A 379 27.70 37.84 -19.54
C SER A 379 26.65 36.75 -19.27
N VAL A 380 26.70 35.72 -20.10
CA VAL A 380 25.76 34.58 -20.14
C VAL A 380 25.77 33.76 -18.84
N VAL A 381 26.90 33.76 -18.11
CA VAL A 381 27.09 32.97 -16.87
C VAL A 381 26.14 33.40 -15.74
N LEU A 382 25.43 34.54 -15.89
CA LEU A 382 24.34 34.94 -15.02
C LEU A 382 22.99 34.30 -15.43
N ASP A 383 22.63 34.35 -16.71
CA ASP A 383 21.36 33.83 -17.27
C ASP A 383 21.25 32.29 -17.20
N LEU A 384 22.35 31.58 -17.44
CA LEU A 384 22.36 30.11 -17.34
C LEU A 384 22.10 29.59 -15.93
N LEU A 385 22.38 30.38 -14.88
CA LEU A 385 22.18 29.94 -13.50
C LEU A 385 20.75 30.12 -13.00
N ASP A 386 19.99 31.05 -13.58
CA ASP A 386 18.55 31.15 -13.30
C ASP A 386 17.74 30.04 -13.99
N LYS A 387 18.33 29.42 -15.03
CA LYS A 387 17.84 28.21 -15.68
C LYS A 387 18.34 26.94 -14.98
N SER A 388 19.61 26.85 -14.61
CA SER A 388 20.16 25.65 -13.95
C SER A 388 19.65 25.47 -12.53
N LYS A 389 19.32 26.53 -11.79
CA LYS A 389 18.59 26.40 -10.50
C LYS A 389 17.26 25.68 -10.65
N ARG A 390 16.53 25.91 -11.75
CA ARG A 390 15.27 25.20 -12.07
C ARG A 390 15.59 23.79 -12.51
N ALA A 391 16.42 23.63 -13.53
CA ALA A 391 16.78 22.32 -14.10
C ALA A 391 17.42 21.35 -13.09
N VAL A 392 18.18 21.82 -12.09
CA VAL A 392 18.74 20.96 -11.03
C VAL A 392 17.66 20.55 -10.02
N VAL A 393 16.78 21.47 -9.60
CA VAL A 393 15.60 21.12 -8.79
C VAL A 393 14.71 20.12 -9.54
N ASP A 394 14.50 20.32 -10.82
CA ASP A 394 13.64 19.47 -11.65
C ASP A 394 14.32 18.14 -12.02
N TYR A 395 15.66 18.07 -12.14
CA TYR A 395 16.42 16.83 -12.31
C TYR A 395 16.43 15.97 -11.03
N TYR A 396 16.64 16.57 -9.85
CA TYR A 396 16.52 15.83 -8.59
C TYR A 396 15.07 15.44 -8.27
N LYS A 397 14.07 16.26 -8.63
CA LYS A 397 12.65 15.84 -8.61
C LYS A 397 12.35 14.73 -9.61
N ALA A 398 12.92 14.76 -10.81
CA ALA A 398 12.74 13.72 -11.81
C ALA A 398 13.37 12.39 -11.35
N ILE A 399 14.58 12.40 -10.79
CA ILE A 399 15.21 11.18 -10.27
C ILE A 399 14.46 10.65 -9.04
N SER A 400 14.15 11.49 -8.04
CA SER A 400 13.40 11.05 -6.85
C SER A 400 11.95 10.67 -7.16
N GLY A 401 11.31 11.32 -8.14
CA GLY A 401 9.97 10.98 -8.64
C GLY A 401 9.97 9.70 -9.46
N PHE A 402 10.90 9.52 -10.39
CA PHE A 402 11.00 8.32 -11.23
C PHE A 402 11.41 7.08 -10.42
N ALA A 403 12.28 7.24 -9.41
CA ALA A 403 12.53 6.20 -8.41
C ALA A 403 11.25 5.84 -7.64
N LYS A 404 10.42 6.83 -7.29
CA LYS A 404 9.15 6.60 -6.56
C LYS A 404 8.09 5.92 -7.44
N ASP A 405 7.89 6.37 -8.68
CA ASP A 405 6.99 5.77 -9.66
C ASP A 405 7.37 4.30 -9.96
N MET A 406 8.67 3.96 -10.03
CA MET A 406 9.12 2.58 -10.25
C MET A 406 9.11 1.70 -8.99
N LEU A 407 9.27 2.25 -7.79
CA LEU A 407 9.32 1.48 -6.54
C LEU A 407 7.96 1.28 -5.85
N TYR A 408 6.97 2.13 -6.14
CA TYR A 408 5.63 2.05 -5.53
C TYR A 408 4.51 1.82 -6.55
N GLY A 409 4.84 1.80 -7.84
CA GLY A 409 3.86 1.85 -8.93
C GLY A 409 3.15 3.21 -9.00
N ARG A 410 2.39 3.41 -10.07
CA ARG A 410 1.39 4.48 -10.10
C ARG A 410 0.07 3.94 -9.56
N PRO A 411 -0.60 4.62 -8.61
CA PRO A 411 -2.04 4.49 -8.52
C PRO A 411 -2.66 5.10 -9.79
N GLU A 412 -3.56 4.35 -10.42
CA GLU A 412 -4.44 4.85 -11.49
C GLU A 412 -5.63 5.64 -10.91
#